data_AF-A0A497EZZ8-F1
#
_entry.id   AF-A0A497EZZ8-F1
#
_cell.length_a   1.000
_cell.length_b   1.000
_cell.length_c   1.000
_cell.angle_alpha   90.00
_cell.angle_beta   90.00
_cell.angle_gamma   90.00
#
_symmetry.space_group_name_H-M   'P 1'
#
loop_
_entity.id
_entity.type
_entity.pdbx_description
1 polymer ?
#
loop_
_entity_poly.entity_id
_entity_poly.type
_entity_poly.pdbx_seq_one_letter_code
_entity_poly.pdbx_strand_id
1 'polypeptide(L)'
;MGIFRKDFRRRLRLSIFMSRLIHFMYLAVKNFPSEATRYGSVEALLKDAVFVKKVLAKESKTDKVKNFDRYLSILFDLRNRGYTGLIEALDSLWRLTIVQKAPMDFLLSLLGMSARIPDMIKLAKACSGKISVRGSPLILTIDKFYMMALEAEYGSSAESLARTTVYVSSLKNTDIRLGLGARFSIKTIDAQKIVDAQNKGFRHLIVKPLRFYPSLLRMYRSSYKKLKAESSVAEEIKCLISETYMDANELGALINMDVSANLLAALPSISLLGGLCFPVAFEGELLKPLSREAVIKISDLSMKAYPAFFSILNIDRYPGHYMFFCFVPITLPKVALVAGSWRTEDLKISKRRRAVSRFDDLFPTIGELLARGG
;
A
#
# COMPACT_ATOMS: atom_id res chain seq x y z
N MET A 1 -13.80 6.23 11.95
CA MET A 1 -14.75 5.11 11.79
C MET A 1 -16.22 5.51 11.92
N GLY A 2 -16.59 6.48 12.79
CA GLY A 2 -18.00 6.88 12.99
C GLY A 2 -18.73 7.40 11.75
N ILE A 3 -17.99 7.88 10.74
CA ILE A 3 -18.54 8.37 9.46
C ILE A 3 -19.08 7.23 8.58
N PHE A 4 -18.55 6.01 8.72
CA PHE A 4 -19.03 4.87 7.93
C PHE A 4 -20.29 4.27 8.54
N ARG A 5 -21.16 3.69 7.70
CA ARG A 5 -22.32 2.91 8.13
C ARG A 5 -21.90 1.72 9.01
N LYS A 6 -22.76 1.32 9.96
CA LYS A 6 -22.42 0.31 10.98
C LYS A 6 -22.07 -1.06 10.37
N ASP A 7 -22.76 -1.46 9.32
CA ASP A 7 -22.50 -2.67 8.53
C ASP A 7 -21.12 -2.62 7.84
N PHE A 8 -20.72 -1.46 7.31
CA PHE A 8 -19.40 -1.27 6.69
C PHE A 8 -18.26 -1.35 7.71
N ARG A 9 -18.48 -0.80 8.92
CA ARG A 9 -17.46 -0.77 9.97
C ARG A 9 -16.92 -2.16 10.31
N ARG A 10 -17.77 -3.20 10.31
CA ARG A 10 -17.35 -4.58 10.62
C ARG A 10 -16.36 -5.11 9.57
N ARG A 11 -16.66 -4.93 8.29
CA ARG A 11 -15.78 -5.33 7.19
C ARG A 11 -14.50 -4.51 7.19
N LEU A 12 -14.58 -3.19 7.31
CA LEU A 12 -13.41 -2.30 7.38
C LEU A 12 -12.43 -2.66 8.51
N ARG A 13 -12.93 -3.10 9.68
CA ARG A 13 -12.08 -3.59 10.78
C ARG A 13 -11.17 -4.74 10.36
N LEU A 14 -11.62 -5.63 9.48
CA LEU A 14 -10.80 -6.73 8.97
C LEU A 14 -9.60 -6.20 8.19
N SER A 15 -9.78 -5.23 7.29
CA SER A 15 -8.66 -4.58 6.57
C SER A 15 -7.65 -3.91 7.53
N ILE A 16 -8.15 -3.31 8.63
CA ILE A 16 -7.33 -2.68 9.65
C ILE A 16 -6.53 -3.73 10.43
N PHE A 17 -7.16 -4.85 10.77
CA PHE A 17 -6.52 -5.97 11.46
C PHE A 17 -5.40 -6.55 10.62
N MET A 18 -5.63 -6.85 9.34
CA MET A 18 -4.56 -7.31 8.44
C MET A 18 -3.38 -6.32 8.42
N SER A 19 -3.65 -5.03 8.24
CA SER A 19 -2.58 -4.01 8.22
C SER A 19 -1.80 -3.92 9.54
N ARG A 20 -2.46 -4.14 10.68
CA ARG A 20 -1.80 -4.19 12.00
C ARG A 20 -0.90 -5.41 12.13
N LEU A 21 -1.34 -6.57 11.64
CA LEU A 21 -0.51 -7.78 11.62
C LEU A 21 0.70 -7.60 10.69
N ILE A 22 0.50 -7.08 9.47
CA ILE A 22 1.60 -6.72 8.55
C ILE A 22 2.56 -5.71 9.19
N HIS A 23 2.04 -4.74 9.94
CA HIS A 23 2.89 -3.81 10.67
C HIS A 23 3.78 -4.52 11.70
N PHE A 24 3.24 -5.48 12.44
CA PHE A 24 4.03 -6.27 13.39
C PHE A 24 5.08 -7.12 12.69
N MET A 25 4.73 -7.80 11.60
CA MET A 25 5.66 -8.55 10.75
C MET A 25 6.83 -7.68 10.28
N TYR A 26 6.53 -6.43 9.88
CA TYR A 26 7.56 -5.43 9.57
C TYR A 26 8.46 -5.11 10.76
N LEU A 27 7.91 -4.89 11.96
CA LEU A 27 8.72 -4.61 13.15
C LEU A 27 9.64 -5.78 13.49
N ALA A 28 9.14 -7.02 13.40
CA ALA A 28 9.94 -8.22 13.62
C ALA A 28 11.15 -8.29 12.67
N VAL A 29 10.90 -8.16 11.36
CA VAL A 29 11.94 -8.21 10.33
C VAL A 29 12.90 -7.01 10.39
N LYS A 30 12.38 -5.81 10.69
CA LYS A 30 13.18 -4.59 10.83
C LYS A 30 14.16 -4.68 12.01
N ASN A 31 13.69 -5.16 13.16
CA ASN A 31 14.43 -5.11 14.42
C ASN A 31 15.25 -6.38 14.69
N PHE A 32 14.75 -7.56 14.28
CA PHE A 32 15.35 -8.86 14.55
C PHE A 32 15.28 -9.78 13.31
N PRO A 33 15.90 -9.39 12.17
CA PRO A 33 15.74 -10.09 10.90
C PRO A 33 16.06 -11.59 10.97
N SER A 34 17.19 -11.97 11.60
CA SER A 34 17.64 -13.36 11.64
C SER A 34 16.81 -14.27 12.56
N GLU A 35 16.18 -13.69 13.58
CA GLU A 35 15.25 -14.43 14.46
C GLU A 35 13.87 -14.53 13.80
N ALA A 36 13.40 -13.42 13.21
CA ALA A 36 12.11 -13.36 12.52
C ALA A 36 11.99 -14.38 11.38
N THR A 37 13.07 -14.63 10.64
CA THR A 37 13.07 -15.61 9.52
C THR A 37 12.94 -17.07 9.96
N ARG A 38 13.01 -17.37 11.26
CA ARG A 38 12.84 -18.73 11.80
C ARG A 38 11.38 -19.16 11.91
N TYR A 39 10.45 -18.20 11.95
CA TYR A 39 9.03 -18.48 12.07
C TYR A 39 8.44 -18.77 10.70
N GLY A 40 7.98 -20.00 10.45
CA GLY A 40 7.42 -20.42 9.16
C GLY A 40 6.02 -19.88 8.83
N SER A 41 5.31 -19.33 9.83
CA SER A 41 3.98 -18.75 9.69
C SER A 41 3.80 -17.53 10.60
N VAL A 42 2.82 -16.69 10.27
CA VAL A 42 2.41 -15.55 11.09
C VAL A 42 1.90 -16.01 12.45
N GLU A 43 1.22 -17.16 12.51
CA GLU A 43 0.76 -17.73 13.77
C GLU A 43 1.93 -18.13 14.68
N ALA A 44 2.95 -18.82 14.16
CA ALA A 44 4.12 -19.20 14.94
C ALA A 44 4.87 -17.96 15.48
N LEU A 45 4.99 -16.92 14.64
CA LEU A 45 5.59 -15.63 15.00
C LEU A 45 4.86 -14.96 16.18
N LEU A 46 3.53 -14.98 16.18
CA LEU A 46 2.70 -14.27 17.16
C LEU A 46 2.47 -15.08 18.45
N LYS A 47 2.57 -16.41 18.40
CA LYS A 47 2.48 -17.27 19.58
C LYS A 47 3.72 -17.20 20.47
N ASP A 48 4.87 -16.82 19.93
CA ASP A 48 6.08 -16.59 20.73
C ASP A 48 5.98 -15.25 21.49
N ALA A 49 5.36 -15.30 22.67
CA ALA A 49 5.16 -14.12 23.51
C ALA A 49 6.47 -13.43 23.93
N VAL A 50 7.56 -14.20 24.07
CA VAL A 50 8.88 -13.66 24.44
C VAL A 50 9.42 -12.82 23.29
N PHE A 51 9.38 -13.38 22.07
CA PHE A 51 9.80 -12.66 20.87
C PHE A 51 8.91 -11.44 20.58
N VAL A 52 7.59 -11.56 20.71
CA VAL A 52 6.66 -10.45 20.53
C VAL A 52 6.97 -9.30 21.49
N LYS A 53 7.15 -9.58 22.78
CA LYS A 53 7.56 -8.56 23.77
C LYS A 53 8.88 -7.92 23.40
N LYS A 54 9.88 -8.71 23.00
CA LYS A 54 11.19 -8.24 22.57
C LYS A 54 11.11 -7.29 21.37
N VAL A 55 10.31 -7.62 20.35
CA VAL A 55 10.06 -6.76 19.17
C VAL A 55 9.45 -5.41 19.58
N LEU A 56 8.43 -5.44 20.43
CA LEU A 56 7.72 -4.24 20.88
C LEU A 56 8.54 -3.38 21.84
N ALA A 57 9.35 -4.00 22.71
CA ALA A 57 10.25 -3.30 23.62
C ALA A 57 11.29 -2.50 22.82
N LYS A 58 11.84 -3.11 21.76
CA LYS A 58 12.79 -2.44 20.86
C LYS A 58 12.18 -1.23 20.16
N GLU A 59 10.93 -1.34 19.69
CA GLU A 59 10.26 -0.23 18.99
C GLU A 59 9.84 0.90 19.94
N SER A 60 9.36 0.57 21.12
CA SER A 60 8.90 1.53 22.13
C SER A 60 10.04 2.10 22.99
N LYS A 61 11.25 1.55 22.89
CA LYS A 61 12.42 1.87 23.73
C LYS A 61 12.11 1.72 25.23
N THR A 62 11.29 0.74 25.58
CA THR A 62 10.93 0.44 26.97
C THR A 62 10.66 -1.05 27.14
N ASP A 63 11.10 -1.63 28.25
CA ASP A 63 10.83 -3.03 28.57
C ASP A 63 9.42 -3.24 29.15
N LYS A 64 8.73 -2.15 29.53
CA LYS A 64 7.36 -2.17 30.05
C LYS A 64 6.33 -2.17 28.92
N VAL A 65 6.35 -3.22 28.09
CA VAL A 65 5.40 -3.38 26.98
C VAL A 65 4.03 -3.78 27.52
N LYS A 66 3.06 -2.86 27.44
CA LYS A 66 1.64 -3.15 27.69
C LYS A 66 0.96 -3.65 26.41
N ASN A 67 -0.08 -4.49 26.55
CA ASN A 67 -0.93 -4.98 25.46
C ASN A 67 -0.16 -5.69 24.32
N PHE A 68 0.86 -6.49 24.66
CA PHE A 68 1.65 -7.24 23.68
C PHE A 68 0.82 -8.35 22.99
N ASP A 69 -0.14 -8.90 23.71
CA ASP A 69 -1.10 -9.92 23.30
C ASP A 69 -2.08 -9.44 22.22
N ARG A 70 -2.28 -8.12 22.07
CA ARG A 70 -3.25 -7.55 21.11
C ARG A 70 -3.15 -8.09 19.68
N TYR A 71 -1.95 -8.44 19.22
CA TYR A 71 -1.73 -8.96 17.87
C TYR A 71 -2.16 -10.42 17.76
N LEU A 72 -1.87 -11.21 18.80
CA LEU A 72 -2.35 -12.58 18.92
C LEU A 72 -3.88 -12.60 19.08
N SER A 73 -4.46 -11.67 19.85
CA SER A 73 -5.93 -11.52 19.96
C SER A 73 -6.59 -11.21 18.62
N ILE A 74 -5.95 -10.40 17.76
CA ILE A 74 -6.44 -10.15 16.39
C ILE A 74 -6.45 -11.47 15.61
N LEU A 75 -5.36 -12.23 15.64
CA LEU A 75 -5.28 -13.51 14.93
C LEU A 75 -6.36 -14.49 15.40
N PHE A 76 -6.58 -14.59 16.72
CA PHE A 76 -7.65 -15.42 17.28
C PHE A 76 -9.05 -14.92 16.90
N ASP A 77 -9.32 -13.62 16.89
CA ASP A 77 -10.62 -13.08 16.45
C ASP A 77 -10.89 -13.38 14.97
N LEU A 78 -9.86 -13.35 14.10
CA LEU A 78 -10.00 -13.75 12.70
C LEU A 78 -10.34 -15.24 12.59
N ARG A 79 -9.58 -16.10 13.29
CA ARG A 79 -9.77 -17.56 13.29
C ARG A 79 -11.13 -17.97 13.84
N ASN A 80 -11.51 -17.46 15.01
CA ASN A 80 -12.77 -17.79 15.67
C ASN A 80 -14.01 -17.33 14.88
N ARG A 81 -13.83 -16.41 13.92
CA ARG A 81 -14.88 -15.96 13.00
C ARG A 81 -14.85 -16.65 11.64
N GLY A 82 -14.00 -17.66 11.47
CA GLY A 82 -13.86 -18.44 10.25
C GLY A 82 -13.10 -17.75 9.12
N TYR A 83 -12.38 -16.64 9.38
CA TYR A 83 -11.65 -15.92 8.33
C TYR A 83 -10.28 -16.55 8.01
N THR A 84 -10.27 -17.83 7.63
CA THR A 84 -9.05 -18.57 7.27
C THR A 84 -8.33 -17.95 6.07
N GLY A 85 -9.06 -17.53 5.03
CA GLY A 85 -8.49 -16.88 3.85
C GLY A 85 -7.68 -15.60 4.17
N LEU A 86 -8.11 -14.81 5.17
CA LEU A 86 -7.33 -13.64 5.62
C LEU A 86 -5.99 -14.04 6.24
N ILE A 87 -5.95 -15.17 6.95
CA ILE A 87 -4.73 -15.70 7.60
C ILE A 87 -3.80 -16.27 6.52
N GLU A 88 -4.35 -17.04 5.58
CA GLU A 88 -3.59 -17.61 4.45
C GLU A 88 -2.95 -16.52 3.58
N ALA A 89 -3.66 -15.44 3.27
CA ALA A 89 -3.10 -14.31 2.54
C ALA A 89 -1.94 -13.63 3.30
N LEU A 90 -2.03 -13.54 4.63
CA LEU A 90 -0.94 -13.04 5.47
C LEU A 90 0.25 -14.00 5.49
N ASP A 91 0.01 -15.31 5.50
CA ASP A 91 1.05 -16.33 5.42
C ASP A 91 1.74 -16.35 4.06
N SER A 92 1.01 -16.19 2.94
CA SER A 92 1.61 -16.00 1.60
C SER A 92 2.57 -14.82 1.59
N LEU A 93 2.14 -13.69 2.15
CA LEU A 93 2.95 -12.48 2.27
C LEU A 93 4.14 -12.66 3.23
N TRP A 94 3.98 -13.45 4.29
CA TRP A 94 5.06 -13.80 5.21
C TRP A 94 6.11 -14.70 4.57
N ARG A 95 5.69 -15.73 3.83
CA ARG A 95 6.58 -16.62 3.07
C ARG A 95 7.42 -15.83 2.06
N LEU A 96 6.79 -14.90 1.33
CA LEU A 96 7.51 -13.96 0.47
C LEU A 96 8.54 -13.12 1.24
N THR A 97 8.26 -12.80 2.50
CA THR A 97 9.12 -11.98 3.34
C THR A 97 10.30 -12.74 3.93
N ILE A 98 10.12 -13.94 4.46
CA ILE A 98 11.18 -14.61 5.23
C ILE A 98 12.21 -15.29 4.34
N VAL A 99 11.80 -15.85 3.21
CA VAL A 99 12.67 -16.58 2.29
C VAL A 99 12.22 -16.36 0.85
N GLN A 100 13.05 -15.66 0.08
CA GLN A 100 13.02 -15.72 -1.39
C GLN A 100 14.20 -16.51 -1.91
N LYS A 101 13.90 -17.71 -2.42
CA LYS A 101 14.87 -18.63 -3.03
C LYS A 101 15.49 -18.05 -4.31
N ALA A 102 14.71 -17.24 -5.03
CA ALA A 102 15.13 -16.56 -6.27
C ALA A 102 14.87 -15.04 -6.16
N PRO A 103 15.66 -14.31 -5.35
CA PRO A 103 15.40 -12.89 -5.07
C PRO A 103 15.52 -12.00 -6.32
N MET A 104 16.37 -12.39 -7.28
CA MET A 104 16.49 -11.69 -8.55
C MET A 104 15.27 -11.90 -9.45
N ASP A 105 14.72 -13.11 -9.52
CA ASP A 105 13.50 -13.39 -10.31
C ASP A 105 12.29 -12.67 -9.74
N PHE A 106 12.21 -12.60 -8.40
CA PHE A 106 11.22 -11.78 -7.72
C PHE A 106 11.37 -10.30 -8.09
N LEU A 107 12.60 -9.77 -8.05
CA LEU A 107 12.88 -8.38 -8.44
C LEU A 107 12.51 -8.11 -9.90
N LEU A 108 12.91 -8.98 -10.84
CA LEU A 108 12.55 -8.86 -12.25
C LEU A 108 11.04 -8.85 -12.43
N SER A 109 10.34 -9.76 -11.76
CA SER A 109 8.88 -9.85 -11.79
C SER A 109 8.21 -8.57 -11.27
N LEU A 110 8.71 -7.99 -10.17
CA LEU A 110 8.24 -6.70 -9.66
C LEU A 110 8.51 -5.52 -10.61
N LEU A 111 9.55 -5.60 -11.44
CA LEU A 111 9.89 -4.57 -12.43
C LEU A 111 9.23 -4.81 -13.79
N GLY A 112 8.40 -5.85 -13.94
CA GLY A 112 7.75 -6.19 -15.20
C GLY A 112 8.69 -6.82 -16.22
N MET A 113 9.85 -7.30 -15.77
CA MET A 113 10.90 -7.93 -16.59
C MET A 113 10.84 -9.45 -16.48
N SER A 114 11.42 -10.16 -17.45
CA SER A 114 11.60 -11.61 -17.43
C SER A 114 13.06 -11.98 -17.14
N ALA A 115 13.34 -13.23 -16.80
CA ALA A 115 14.71 -13.74 -16.62
C ALA A 115 15.46 -13.97 -17.95
N ARG A 116 15.02 -13.33 -19.04
CA ARG A 116 15.67 -13.42 -20.36
C ARG A 116 16.89 -12.51 -20.42
N ILE A 117 17.90 -12.88 -21.20
CA ILE A 117 19.16 -12.14 -21.35
C ILE A 117 18.95 -10.64 -21.64
N PRO A 118 18.06 -10.21 -22.56
CA PRO A 118 17.86 -8.79 -22.83
C PRO A 118 17.37 -7.99 -21.61
N ASP A 119 16.47 -8.57 -20.82
CA ASP A 119 15.93 -7.96 -19.61
C ASP A 119 16.99 -7.91 -18.50
N MET A 120 17.82 -8.94 -18.37
CA MET A 120 18.96 -8.94 -17.44
C MET A 120 19.99 -7.87 -17.81
N ILE A 121 20.27 -7.67 -19.10
CA ILE A 121 21.13 -6.57 -19.58
C ILE A 121 20.49 -5.22 -19.28
N LYS A 122 19.17 -5.07 -19.51
CA LYS A 122 18.44 -3.84 -19.19
C LYS A 122 18.51 -3.53 -17.70
N LEU A 123 18.28 -4.53 -16.84
CA LEU A 123 18.42 -4.41 -15.38
C LEU A 123 19.83 -3.98 -15.00
N ALA A 124 20.86 -4.65 -15.53
CA ALA A 124 22.25 -4.32 -15.25
C ALA A 124 22.60 -2.88 -15.67
N LYS A 125 22.18 -2.43 -16.86
CA LYS A 125 22.48 -1.08 -17.36
C LYS A 125 21.69 0.01 -16.62
N ALA A 126 20.39 -0.21 -16.44
CA ALA A 126 19.49 0.82 -15.91
C ALA A 126 19.52 0.89 -14.38
N CYS A 127 19.63 -0.26 -13.71
CA CYS A 127 19.41 -0.39 -12.27
C CYS A 127 20.68 -0.68 -11.44
N SER A 128 21.85 -0.86 -12.07
CA SER A 128 23.11 -1.11 -11.34
C SER A 128 23.39 0.00 -10.31
N GLY A 129 23.62 -0.41 -9.07
CA GLY A 129 23.83 0.46 -7.92
C GLY A 129 22.59 1.24 -7.43
N LYS A 130 21.47 1.22 -8.17
CA LYS A 130 20.25 1.96 -7.83
C LYS A 130 19.20 1.09 -7.14
N ILE A 131 19.20 -0.20 -7.41
CA ILE A 131 18.39 -1.17 -6.68
C ILE A 131 19.23 -2.38 -6.30
N SER A 132 19.03 -2.86 -5.09
CA SER A 132 19.53 -4.16 -4.67
C SER A 132 18.46 -4.92 -3.91
N VAL A 133 18.50 -6.24 -3.99
CA VAL A 133 17.57 -7.14 -3.32
C VAL A 133 18.32 -8.06 -2.37
N ARG A 134 17.82 -8.18 -1.15
CA ARG A 134 18.17 -9.25 -0.20
C ARG A 134 17.00 -10.21 -0.16
N GLY A 135 17.26 -11.52 -0.23
CA GLY A 135 16.19 -12.54 -0.26
C GLY A 135 15.68 -13.03 1.09
N SER A 136 16.46 -12.90 2.18
CA SER A 136 16.06 -13.38 3.50
C SER A 136 16.53 -12.46 4.64
N PRO A 137 15.64 -11.68 5.27
CA PRO A 137 14.30 -11.38 4.79
C PRO A 137 14.34 -10.55 3.48
N LEU A 138 13.23 -10.56 2.73
CA LEU A 138 13.06 -9.81 1.51
C LEU A 138 13.12 -8.30 1.76
N ILE A 139 14.17 -7.66 1.25
CA ILE A 139 14.38 -6.22 1.36
C ILE A 139 14.87 -5.69 0.01
N LEU A 140 14.23 -4.62 -0.47
CA LEU A 140 14.74 -3.81 -1.56
C LEU A 140 15.47 -2.61 -0.98
N THR A 141 16.70 -2.36 -1.41
CA THR A 141 17.36 -1.07 -1.19
C THR A 141 17.24 -0.28 -2.48
N ILE A 142 16.52 0.84 -2.44
CA ILE A 142 16.20 1.65 -3.61
C ILE A 142 16.85 3.03 -3.51
N ASP A 143 17.40 3.50 -4.63
CA ASP A 143 17.93 4.84 -4.86
C ASP A 143 17.51 5.31 -6.26
N LYS A 144 17.41 6.63 -6.46
CA LYS A 144 16.99 7.27 -7.72
C LYS A 144 15.58 6.90 -8.20
N PHE A 145 14.72 6.40 -7.32
CA PHE A 145 13.30 6.25 -7.60
C PHE A 145 12.54 7.52 -7.25
N TYR A 146 11.55 7.87 -8.06
CA TYR A 146 10.59 8.91 -7.74
C TYR A 146 9.53 8.39 -6.76
N MET A 147 9.08 9.29 -5.90
CA MET A 147 8.09 9.04 -4.87
C MET A 147 7.11 10.21 -4.79
N MET A 148 5.85 9.90 -4.54
CA MET A 148 4.78 10.87 -4.26
C MET A 148 4.07 10.50 -2.97
N ALA A 149 3.68 11.51 -2.17
CA ALA A 149 2.83 11.29 -1.01
C ALA A 149 1.36 11.30 -1.46
N LEU A 150 0.59 10.31 -1.00
CA LEU A 150 -0.83 10.19 -1.30
C LEU A 150 -1.69 10.64 -0.11
N GLU A 151 -1.29 10.27 1.11
CA GLU A 151 -1.92 10.74 2.35
C GLU A 151 -0.86 11.14 3.39
N ALA A 152 -1.19 12.12 4.23
CA ALA A 152 -0.39 12.46 5.42
C ALA A 152 -1.26 12.83 6.63
N GLU A 153 -0.94 12.24 7.78
CA GLU A 153 -1.44 12.64 9.11
C GLU A 153 -0.24 13.08 9.96
N TYR A 154 -0.23 14.37 10.31
CA TYR A 154 0.83 14.99 11.09
C TYR A 154 0.72 14.67 12.58
N GLY A 155 1.87 14.57 13.25
CA GLY A 155 1.92 14.42 14.70
C GLY A 155 1.70 15.74 15.43
N SER A 156 1.55 15.67 16.76
CA SER A 156 1.33 16.84 17.62
C SER A 156 2.50 17.82 17.71
N SER A 157 3.70 17.40 17.31
CA SER A 157 4.90 18.24 17.27
C SER A 157 5.76 17.95 16.05
N ALA A 158 6.65 18.88 15.70
CA ALA A 158 7.60 18.73 14.58
C ALA A 158 8.44 17.43 14.64
N GLU A 159 8.81 17.02 15.85
CA GLU A 159 9.65 15.84 16.13
C GLU A 159 8.83 14.54 16.19
N SER A 160 7.52 14.63 16.37
CA SER A 160 6.61 13.49 16.35
C SER A 160 6.62 12.82 14.97
N LEU A 161 6.33 11.51 14.95
CA LEU A 161 6.19 10.77 13.69
C LEU A 161 4.87 11.15 13.01
N ALA A 162 4.97 11.62 11.77
CA ALA A 162 3.85 11.66 10.86
C ALA A 162 3.63 10.27 10.23
N ARG A 163 2.36 9.96 9.96
CA ARG A 163 1.99 8.82 9.15
C ARG A 163 1.86 9.33 7.73
N THR A 164 2.57 8.70 6.80
CA THR A 164 2.48 9.04 5.37
C THR A 164 2.25 7.76 4.59
N THR A 165 1.34 7.82 3.61
CA THR A 165 1.18 6.79 2.60
C THR A 165 1.76 7.33 1.31
N VAL A 166 2.68 6.59 0.70
CA VAL A 166 3.46 7.03 -0.46
C VAL A 166 3.33 6.02 -1.59
N TYR A 167 3.55 6.51 -2.81
CA TYR A 167 3.68 5.72 -4.02
C TYR A 167 5.11 5.81 -4.52
N VAL A 168 5.80 4.67 -4.63
CA VAL A 168 7.13 4.57 -5.23
C VAL A 168 6.97 4.15 -6.68
N SER A 169 7.49 4.98 -7.58
CA SER A 169 7.12 5.00 -8.99
C SER A 169 8.27 4.58 -9.91
N SER A 170 8.76 5.48 -10.77
CA SER A 170 9.79 5.19 -11.77
C SER A 170 11.20 5.40 -11.27
N LEU A 171 12.12 4.64 -11.84
CA LEU A 171 13.54 4.88 -11.74
C LEU A 171 13.92 6.04 -12.66
N LYS A 172 14.68 7.01 -12.14
CA LYS A 172 15.07 8.22 -12.87
C LYS A 172 15.76 7.92 -14.19
N ASN A 173 15.32 8.62 -15.24
CA ASN A 173 15.82 8.53 -16.62
C ASN A 173 15.64 7.13 -17.25
N THR A 174 14.61 6.40 -16.85
CA THR A 174 14.27 5.07 -17.40
C THR A 174 12.76 4.92 -17.51
N ASP A 175 12.32 3.90 -18.25
CA ASP A 175 10.92 3.45 -18.34
C ASP A 175 10.55 2.46 -17.22
N ILE A 176 11.50 2.12 -16.34
CA ILE A 176 11.33 1.10 -15.30
C ILE A 176 10.51 1.68 -14.14
N ARG A 177 9.47 0.96 -13.74
CA ARG A 177 8.54 1.36 -12.67
C ARG A 177 8.37 0.24 -11.65
N LEU A 178 8.41 0.61 -10.37
CA LEU A 178 7.99 -0.26 -9.28
C LEU A 178 6.47 -0.23 -9.16
N GLY A 179 5.89 0.97 -9.11
CA GLY A 179 4.45 1.17 -9.03
C GLY A 179 3.82 0.54 -7.77
N LEU A 180 4.43 0.78 -6.61
CA LEU A 180 4.06 0.16 -5.33
C LEU A 180 3.71 1.21 -4.27
N GLY A 181 2.66 0.92 -3.50
CA GLY A 181 2.27 1.71 -2.35
C GLY A 181 2.97 1.25 -1.07
N ALA A 182 3.24 2.19 -0.18
CA ALA A 182 3.85 1.87 1.10
C ALA A 182 3.45 2.87 2.18
N ARG A 183 3.50 2.44 3.44
CA ARG A 183 3.56 3.38 4.56
C ARG A 183 4.99 3.81 4.82
N PHE A 184 5.17 5.12 4.94
CA PHE A 184 6.43 5.77 5.23
C PHE A 184 6.31 6.61 6.49
N SER A 185 6.98 6.17 7.56
CA SER A 185 7.02 6.90 8.82
C SER A 185 8.22 7.84 8.83
N ILE A 186 7.96 9.14 8.92
CA ILE A 186 8.97 10.21 8.97
C ILE A 186 8.59 11.24 10.03
N LYS A 187 9.51 12.14 10.38
CA LYS A 187 9.17 13.23 11.30
C LYS A 187 8.12 14.15 10.69
N THR A 188 7.32 14.79 11.52
CA THR A 188 6.24 15.70 11.07
C THR A 188 6.78 16.86 10.24
N ILE A 189 7.88 17.47 10.68
CA ILE A 189 8.55 18.54 9.92
C ILE A 189 9.05 18.09 8.54
N ASP A 190 9.45 16.82 8.43
CA ASP A 190 9.91 16.24 7.17
C ASP A 190 8.72 15.91 6.26
N ALA A 191 7.60 15.42 6.82
CA ALA A 191 6.37 15.19 6.07
C ALA A 191 5.77 16.48 5.51
N GLN A 192 5.76 17.56 6.31
CA GLN A 192 5.31 18.88 5.86
C GLN A 192 6.13 19.34 4.65
N LYS A 193 7.46 19.23 4.68
CA LYS A 193 8.31 19.57 3.52
C LYS A 193 7.99 18.75 2.27
N ILE A 194 7.67 17.47 2.42
CA ILE A 194 7.23 16.63 1.29
C ILE A 194 5.92 17.19 0.70
N VAL A 195 4.94 17.44 1.55
CA VAL A 195 3.62 17.93 1.14
C VAL A 195 3.68 19.33 0.54
N ASP A 196 4.39 20.26 1.16
CA ASP A 196 4.54 21.65 0.69
C ASP A 196 5.20 21.70 -0.68
N ALA A 197 6.24 20.91 -0.91
CA ALA A 197 6.87 20.79 -2.23
C ALA A 197 5.91 20.15 -3.23
N GLN A 198 5.12 19.15 -2.83
CA GLN A 198 4.16 18.51 -3.74
C GLN A 198 3.03 19.46 -4.16
N ASN A 199 2.52 20.25 -3.23
CA ASN A 199 1.54 21.31 -3.51
C ASN A 199 2.08 22.38 -4.46
N LYS A 200 3.41 22.59 -4.46
CA LYS A 200 4.10 23.47 -5.43
C LYS A 200 4.41 22.79 -6.77
N GLY A 201 3.91 21.57 -7.01
CA GLY A 201 4.06 20.87 -8.29
C GLY A 201 5.26 19.92 -8.38
N PHE A 202 5.93 19.62 -7.28
CA PHE A 202 7.14 18.79 -7.26
C PHE A 202 6.87 17.35 -6.80
N ARG A 203 7.44 16.37 -7.49
CA ARG A 203 7.60 15.00 -6.99
C ARG A 203 8.95 14.85 -6.27
N HIS A 204 9.16 13.74 -5.59
CA HIS A 204 10.36 13.55 -4.76
C HIS A 204 11.26 12.45 -5.31
N LEU A 205 12.48 12.79 -5.68
CA LEU A 205 13.51 11.82 -6.04
C LEU A 205 14.22 11.33 -4.77
N ILE A 206 14.30 10.02 -4.59
CA ILE A 206 15.18 9.40 -3.59
C ILE A 206 16.62 9.59 -4.07
N VAL A 207 17.43 10.33 -3.32
CA VAL A 207 18.83 10.63 -3.67
C VAL A 207 19.85 9.92 -2.78
N LYS A 208 19.37 9.23 -1.75
CA LYS A 208 20.17 8.36 -0.89
C LYS A 208 19.43 7.04 -0.69
N PRO A 209 20.13 5.90 -0.66
CA PRO A 209 19.51 4.59 -0.49
C PRO A 209 18.51 4.50 0.67
N LEU A 210 17.34 3.94 0.37
CA LEU A 210 16.25 3.67 1.29
C LEU A 210 15.89 2.19 1.27
N ARG A 211 15.65 1.62 2.46
CA ARG A 211 15.15 0.25 2.58
C ARG A 211 13.63 0.26 2.41
N PHE A 212 13.16 -0.58 1.51
CA PHE A 212 11.77 -0.80 1.19
C PHE A 212 11.46 -2.29 1.35
N TYR A 213 10.37 -2.59 2.04
CA TYR A 213 9.89 -3.93 2.33
C TYR A 213 8.60 -4.12 1.53
N PRO A 214 8.69 -4.54 0.24
CA PRO A 214 7.55 -4.56 -0.66
C PRO A 214 6.45 -5.50 -0.16
N SER A 215 6.80 -6.71 0.28
CA SER A 215 5.85 -7.66 0.88
C SER A 215 5.18 -7.10 2.13
N LEU A 216 5.84 -6.24 2.90
CA LEU A 216 5.27 -5.70 4.14
C LEU A 216 4.62 -4.32 3.95
N LEU A 217 4.59 -3.78 2.73
CA LEU A 217 4.03 -2.46 2.40
C LEU A 217 4.63 -1.33 3.28
N ARG A 218 5.94 -1.39 3.54
CA ARG A 218 6.62 -0.46 4.46
C ARG A 218 7.93 0.06 3.90
N MET A 219 8.15 1.34 4.06
CA MET A 219 9.47 1.96 3.89
C MET A 219 10.11 2.19 5.27
N TYR A 220 11.42 1.95 5.35
CA TYR A 220 12.17 2.20 6.58
C TYR A 220 12.16 3.69 6.90
N ARG A 221 11.98 4.01 8.19
CA ARG A 221 11.97 5.40 8.69
C ARG A 221 13.20 6.15 8.19
N SER A 222 12.98 7.34 7.64
CA SER A 222 14.08 8.19 7.17
C SER A 222 13.85 9.67 7.38
N SER A 223 14.82 10.48 6.95
CA SER A 223 14.79 11.94 6.97
C SER A 223 14.52 12.52 5.59
N TYR A 224 13.89 13.69 5.52
CA TYR A 224 13.69 14.41 4.25
C TYR A 224 14.99 14.69 3.47
N LYS A 225 16.15 14.79 4.16
CA LYS A 225 17.48 14.96 3.53
C LYS A 225 17.87 13.86 2.53
N LYS A 226 17.14 12.74 2.50
CA LYS A 226 17.32 11.66 1.50
C LYS A 226 16.49 11.85 0.24
N LEU A 227 15.66 12.90 0.20
CA LEU A 227 14.77 13.24 -0.89
C LEU A 227 15.20 14.57 -1.50
N LYS A 228 14.94 14.71 -2.80
CA LYS A 228 15.11 15.95 -3.54
C LYS A 228 13.83 16.23 -4.31
N ALA A 229 13.29 17.44 -4.18
CA ALA A 229 12.17 17.88 -5.00
C ALA A 229 12.61 18.02 -6.47
N GLU A 230 11.87 17.38 -7.39
CA GLU A 230 12.04 17.52 -8.83
C GLU A 230 10.68 17.77 -9.48
N SER A 231 10.65 18.58 -10.52
CA SER A 231 9.39 19.04 -11.12
C SER A 231 8.58 17.94 -11.80
N SER A 232 7.32 18.30 -12.05
CA SER A 232 6.27 17.51 -12.71
C SER A 232 5.66 16.39 -11.86
N VAL A 233 5.05 16.76 -10.73
CA VAL A 233 4.13 15.85 -10.02
C VAL A 233 2.93 15.47 -10.89
N ALA A 234 2.47 16.36 -11.78
CA ALA A 234 1.32 16.12 -12.65
C ALA A 234 1.54 14.90 -13.57
N GLU A 235 2.75 14.73 -14.12
CA GLU A 235 3.08 13.55 -14.92
C GLU A 235 3.11 12.28 -14.07
N GLU A 236 3.54 12.37 -12.82
CA GLU A 236 3.52 11.22 -11.90
C GLU A 236 2.10 10.81 -11.53
N ILE A 237 1.19 11.78 -11.36
CA ILE A 237 -0.24 11.54 -11.16
C ILE A 237 -0.83 10.81 -12.38
N LYS A 238 -0.55 11.27 -13.60
CA LYS A 238 -0.99 10.59 -14.82
C LYS A 238 -0.52 9.14 -14.87
N CYS A 239 0.76 8.90 -14.54
CA CYS A 239 1.32 7.56 -14.53
C CYS A 239 0.69 6.67 -13.44
N LEU A 240 0.46 7.19 -12.22
CA LEU A 240 -0.26 6.49 -11.16
C LEU A 240 -1.68 6.10 -11.60
N ILE A 241 -2.43 7.04 -12.18
CA ILE A 241 -3.77 6.80 -12.69
C ILE A 241 -3.73 5.72 -13.77
N SER A 242 -2.87 5.87 -14.78
CA SER A 242 -2.65 4.88 -15.84
C SER A 242 -2.36 3.47 -15.31
N GLU A 243 -1.54 3.35 -14.27
CA GLU A 243 -1.17 2.08 -13.64
C GLU A 243 -2.30 1.45 -12.80
N THR A 244 -3.21 2.26 -12.30
CA THR A 244 -4.29 1.82 -11.41
C THR A 244 -5.66 1.84 -12.07
N TYR A 245 -5.72 2.21 -13.35
CA TYR A 245 -6.95 2.36 -14.09
C TYR A 245 -7.64 1.02 -14.31
N MET A 246 -8.91 0.97 -13.92
CA MET A 246 -9.84 -0.12 -14.17
C MET A 246 -10.98 0.38 -15.06
N ASP A 247 -11.28 -0.38 -16.11
CA ASP A 247 -12.51 -0.16 -16.88
C ASP A 247 -13.75 -0.65 -16.11
N ALA A 248 -14.95 -0.40 -16.65
CA ALA A 248 -16.20 -0.76 -15.99
C ALA A 248 -16.33 -2.27 -15.72
N ASN A 249 -15.79 -3.12 -16.60
CA ASN A 249 -15.86 -4.58 -16.43
C ASN A 249 -14.94 -5.04 -15.29
N GLU A 250 -13.71 -4.54 -15.26
CA GLU A 250 -12.76 -4.82 -14.18
C GLU A 250 -13.24 -4.29 -12.83
N LEU A 251 -13.85 -3.10 -12.82
CA LEU A 251 -14.46 -2.54 -11.62
C LEU A 251 -15.65 -3.39 -11.16
N GLY A 252 -16.46 -3.90 -12.09
CA GLY A 252 -17.51 -4.86 -11.82
C GLY A 252 -16.98 -6.13 -11.14
N ALA A 253 -15.92 -6.73 -11.68
CA ALA A 253 -15.25 -7.89 -11.08
C ALA A 253 -14.72 -7.58 -9.66
N LEU A 254 -14.13 -6.39 -9.45
CA LEU A 254 -13.68 -5.97 -8.12
C LEU A 254 -14.85 -5.85 -7.14
N ILE A 255 -15.95 -5.22 -7.54
CA ILE A 255 -17.16 -5.05 -6.70
C ILE A 255 -17.78 -6.41 -6.36
N ASN A 256 -17.80 -7.32 -7.33
CA ASN A 256 -18.31 -8.69 -7.17
C ASN A 256 -17.34 -9.60 -6.38
N MET A 257 -16.13 -9.10 -6.06
CA MET A 257 -15.08 -9.78 -5.30
C MET A 257 -14.39 -10.93 -6.08
N ASP A 258 -14.47 -10.91 -7.40
CA ASP A 258 -13.94 -11.95 -8.30
C ASP A 258 -12.47 -11.72 -8.69
N VAL A 259 -11.84 -10.66 -8.18
CA VAL A 259 -10.42 -10.36 -8.42
C VAL A 259 -9.54 -10.95 -7.32
N SER A 260 -8.27 -11.24 -7.64
CA SER A 260 -7.27 -11.67 -6.66
C SER A 260 -7.06 -10.62 -5.57
N ALA A 261 -6.97 -11.08 -4.31
CA ALA A 261 -6.65 -10.27 -3.15
C ALA A 261 -5.14 -10.02 -3.02
N ASN A 262 -4.48 -9.61 -4.11
CA ASN A 262 -3.03 -9.44 -4.17
C ASN A 262 -2.52 -8.34 -3.22
N LEU A 263 -2.06 -8.75 -2.04
CA LEU A 263 -1.66 -7.82 -0.99
C LEU A 263 -0.42 -6.99 -1.35
N LEU A 264 0.41 -7.41 -2.30
CA LEU A 264 1.54 -6.61 -2.80
C LEU A 264 1.07 -5.38 -3.58
N ALA A 265 -0.08 -5.47 -4.24
CA ALA A 265 -0.66 -4.39 -5.02
C ALA A 265 -1.35 -3.32 -4.15
N ALA A 266 -1.58 -3.64 -2.87
CA ALA A 266 -2.31 -2.82 -1.93
C ALA A 266 -1.46 -1.72 -1.27
N LEU A 267 -2.12 -0.87 -0.50
CA LEU A 267 -1.50 0.12 0.37
C LEU A 267 -2.31 0.29 1.67
N PRO A 268 -1.67 0.73 2.77
CA PRO A 268 -2.37 1.06 4.00
C PRO A 268 -2.90 2.50 3.96
N SER A 269 -4.22 2.71 3.94
CA SER A 269 -4.80 4.05 3.95
C SER A 269 -4.84 4.66 5.35
N ILE A 270 -4.37 5.89 5.51
CA ILE A 270 -4.41 6.67 6.75
C ILE A 270 -5.85 7.06 7.10
N SER A 271 -6.65 7.47 6.11
CA SER A 271 -8.08 7.77 6.28
C SER A 271 -8.88 6.59 6.83
N LEU A 272 -8.37 5.37 6.69
CA LEU A 272 -8.91 4.14 7.28
C LEU A 272 -8.09 3.57 8.43
N LEU A 273 -7.39 4.41 9.20
CA LEU A 273 -6.59 3.97 10.36
C LEU A 273 -5.55 2.88 10.01
N GLY A 274 -5.04 2.94 8.78
CA GLY A 274 -4.11 1.98 8.20
C GLY A 274 -4.75 0.83 7.43
N GLY A 275 -6.07 0.76 7.28
CA GLY A 275 -6.76 -0.32 6.55
C GLY A 275 -6.18 -0.57 5.15
N LEU A 276 -6.00 -1.84 4.80
CA LEU A 276 -5.48 -2.23 3.49
C LEU A 276 -6.50 -1.93 2.38
N CYS A 277 -6.03 -1.24 1.35
CA CYS A 277 -6.82 -0.82 0.21
C CYS A 277 -6.07 -1.08 -1.10
N PHE A 278 -6.81 -1.38 -2.16
CA PHE A 278 -6.30 -1.26 -3.52
C PHE A 278 -6.34 0.21 -3.95
N PRO A 279 -5.23 0.76 -4.47
CA PRO A 279 -5.28 1.99 -5.25
C PRO A 279 -5.93 1.67 -6.60
N VAL A 280 -7.04 2.35 -6.92
CA VAL A 280 -7.82 2.13 -8.13
C VAL A 280 -8.16 3.48 -8.75
N ALA A 281 -8.00 3.60 -10.06
CA ALA A 281 -8.52 4.72 -10.81
C ALA A 281 -9.63 4.28 -11.76
N PHE A 282 -10.64 5.13 -11.97
CA PHE A 282 -11.73 4.85 -12.90
C PHE A 282 -12.48 6.13 -13.26
N GLU A 283 -13.17 6.09 -14.38
CA GLU A 283 -14.07 7.14 -14.85
C GLU A 283 -15.46 6.97 -14.26
N GLY A 284 -16.10 8.07 -13.84
CA GLY A 284 -17.48 8.01 -13.34
C GLY A 284 -18.10 9.36 -13.07
N GLU A 285 -19.38 9.33 -12.71
CA GLU A 285 -20.19 10.51 -12.42
C GLU A 285 -20.51 10.60 -10.92
N LEU A 286 -20.08 11.69 -10.28
CA LEU A 286 -20.49 12.04 -8.93
C LEU A 286 -21.86 12.71 -8.97
N LEU A 287 -22.87 12.05 -8.40
CA LEU A 287 -24.26 12.52 -8.50
C LEU A 287 -24.62 13.64 -7.50
N LYS A 288 -23.88 13.73 -6.39
CA LYS A 288 -24.13 14.66 -5.28
C LYS A 288 -22.81 15.11 -4.66
N PRO A 289 -22.76 16.29 -4.01
CA PRO A 289 -21.51 16.77 -3.42
C PRO A 289 -20.88 15.78 -2.44
N LEU A 290 -19.57 15.52 -2.60
CA LEU A 290 -18.79 14.60 -1.75
C LEU A 290 -18.39 15.29 -0.43
N SER A 291 -19.35 15.46 0.47
CA SER A 291 -19.13 16.05 1.80
C SER A 291 -18.74 15.02 2.86
N ARG A 292 -19.59 13.99 3.05
CA ARG A 292 -19.35 12.85 3.95
C ARG A 292 -19.49 11.52 3.25
N GLU A 293 -20.54 11.37 2.46
CA GLU A 293 -20.86 10.19 1.66
C GLU A 293 -21.54 10.66 0.38
N ALA A 294 -21.22 10.01 -0.74
CA ALA A 294 -21.90 10.18 -2.01
C ALA A 294 -21.99 8.84 -2.75
N VAL A 295 -22.50 8.89 -3.98
CA VAL A 295 -22.52 7.77 -4.91
C VAL A 295 -21.80 8.21 -6.18
N ILE A 296 -20.88 7.37 -6.66
CA ILE A 296 -20.31 7.49 -7.98
C ILE A 296 -21.00 6.46 -8.87
N LYS A 297 -21.57 6.92 -9.98
CA LYS A 297 -22.13 6.08 -11.03
C LYS A 297 -21.04 5.73 -12.04
N ILE A 298 -20.90 4.47 -12.39
CA ILE A 298 -19.94 3.97 -13.39
C ILE A 298 -20.72 3.08 -14.36
N SER A 299 -21.12 3.60 -15.52
CA SER A 299 -22.03 2.91 -16.43
C SER A 299 -23.30 2.41 -15.70
N ASP A 300 -23.54 1.10 -15.64
CA ASP A 300 -24.65 0.48 -14.91
C ASP A 300 -24.31 0.11 -13.45
N LEU A 301 -23.06 0.33 -13.04
CA LEU A 301 -22.57 0.08 -11.69
C LEU A 301 -22.68 1.34 -10.82
N SER A 302 -22.64 1.14 -9.50
CA SER A 302 -22.51 2.24 -8.56
C SER A 302 -21.63 1.87 -7.37
N MET A 303 -20.89 2.85 -6.88
CA MET A 303 -20.04 2.71 -5.70
C MET A 303 -20.39 3.76 -4.65
N LYS A 304 -20.31 3.37 -3.38
CA LYS A 304 -20.39 4.33 -2.27
C LYS A 304 -19.06 5.05 -2.15
N ALA A 305 -19.10 6.38 -2.16
CA ALA A 305 -17.91 7.21 -2.13
C ALA A 305 -17.80 7.99 -0.81
N TYR A 306 -16.60 8.04 -0.25
CA TYR A 306 -16.25 8.84 0.92
C TYR A 306 -14.97 9.62 0.59
N PRO A 307 -14.80 10.87 1.05
CA PRO A 307 -13.53 11.55 0.86
C PRO A 307 -12.43 10.91 1.72
N ALA A 308 -11.23 10.74 1.17
CA ALA A 308 -10.04 10.42 1.96
C ALA A 308 -9.58 11.67 2.71
N PHE A 309 -9.89 11.76 4.01
CA PHE A 309 -9.67 12.94 4.84
C PHE A 309 -8.22 13.38 4.98
N PHE A 310 -7.27 12.46 4.79
CA PHE A 310 -5.84 12.76 4.84
C PHE A 310 -5.20 12.83 3.45
N SER A 311 -6.00 12.87 2.39
CA SER A 311 -5.45 12.99 1.04
C SER A 311 -4.69 14.30 0.86
N ILE A 312 -3.58 14.21 0.13
CA ILE A 312 -2.78 15.37 -0.31
C ILE A 312 -3.14 15.75 -1.76
N LEU A 313 -3.84 14.88 -2.48
CA LEU A 313 -4.28 15.15 -3.85
C LEU A 313 -5.55 16.00 -3.84
N ASN A 314 -5.78 16.74 -4.94
CA ASN A 314 -6.99 17.54 -5.08
C ASN A 314 -8.22 16.65 -5.21
N ILE A 315 -9.27 16.96 -4.46
CA ILE A 315 -10.57 16.29 -4.53
C ILE A 315 -11.59 17.36 -4.88
N ASP A 316 -12.03 17.38 -6.14
CA ASP A 316 -13.25 18.06 -6.52
C ASP A 316 -14.44 17.35 -5.88
N ARG A 317 -15.23 18.11 -5.12
CA ARG A 317 -16.36 17.62 -4.33
C ARG A 317 -17.70 17.93 -4.97
N TYR A 318 -17.75 18.64 -6.10
CA TYR A 318 -19.00 19.01 -6.74
C TYR A 318 -19.49 17.92 -7.70
N PRO A 319 -20.81 17.80 -7.92
CA PRO A 319 -21.35 16.87 -8.91
C PRO A 319 -20.71 17.08 -10.29
N GLY A 320 -20.51 16.00 -11.02
CA GLY A 320 -19.86 16.05 -12.32
C GLY A 320 -19.17 14.74 -12.69
N HIS A 321 -18.53 14.76 -13.85
CA HIS A 321 -17.88 13.59 -14.42
C HIS A 321 -16.36 13.70 -14.30
N TYR A 322 -15.74 12.69 -13.68
CA TYR A 322 -14.35 12.76 -13.28
C TYR A 322 -13.60 11.46 -13.53
N MET A 323 -12.29 11.60 -13.69
CA MET A 323 -11.33 10.55 -13.42
C MET A 323 -11.09 10.54 -11.91
N PHE A 324 -11.52 9.47 -11.23
CA PHE A 324 -11.28 9.30 -9.80
C PHE A 324 -10.04 8.47 -9.56
N PHE A 325 -9.26 8.83 -8.55
CA PHE A 325 -8.29 7.95 -7.90
C PHE A 325 -8.74 7.66 -6.49
N CYS A 326 -8.92 6.38 -6.16
CA CYS A 326 -9.56 5.91 -4.95
C CYS A 326 -8.72 4.88 -4.20
N PHE A 327 -8.90 4.81 -2.89
CA PHE A 327 -8.53 3.67 -2.08
C PHE A 327 -9.76 2.81 -1.82
N VAL A 328 -9.77 1.62 -2.42
CA VAL A 328 -10.85 0.65 -2.28
C VAL A 328 -10.45 -0.39 -1.23
N PRO A 329 -11.13 -0.47 -0.06
CA PRO A 329 -10.75 -1.39 0.99
C PRO A 329 -10.92 -2.84 0.52
N ILE A 330 -9.88 -3.66 0.68
CA ILE A 330 -9.87 -5.06 0.17
C ILE A 330 -11.07 -5.85 0.70
N THR A 331 -11.48 -5.57 1.94
CA THR A 331 -12.56 -6.29 2.61
C THR A 331 -13.96 -5.70 2.35
N LEU A 332 -14.05 -4.61 1.59
CA LEU A 332 -15.30 -3.89 1.28
C LEU A 332 -15.20 -3.19 -0.09
N PRO A 333 -15.09 -3.92 -1.20
CA PRO A 333 -14.74 -3.34 -2.50
C PRO A 333 -15.83 -2.47 -3.15
N LYS A 334 -17.05 -2.47 -2.62
CA LYS A 334 -18.14 -1.55 -3.03
C LYS A 334 -18.02 -0.11 -2.47
N VAL A 335 -16.99 0.15 -1.67
CA VAL A 335 -16.72 1.46 -1.08
C VAL A 335 -15.42 2.02 -1.65
N ALA A 336 -15.49 3.23 -2.18
CA ALA A 336 -14.34 3.99 -2.64
C ALA A 336 -14.03 5.13 -1.67
N LEU A 337 -12.79 5.21 -1.18
CA LEU A 337 -12.28 6.43 -0.57
C LEU A 337 -11.61 7.28 -1.65
N VAL A 338 -12.28 8.35 -2.06
CA VAL A 338 -11.79 9.26 -3.09
C VAL A 338 -10.58 9.99 -2.56
N ALA A 339 -9.41 9.68 -3.12
CA ALA A 339 -8.14 10.32 -2.78
C ALA A 339 -7.84 11.47 -3.73
N GLY A 340 -8.21 11.38 -5.02
CA GLY A 340 -8.14 12.50 -5.94
C GLY A 340 -9.22 12.43 -7.01
N SER A 341 -9.56 13.58 -7.57
CA SER A 341 -10.46 13.69 -8.72
C SER A 341 -10.03 14.82 -9.65
N TRP A 342 -10.22 14.58 -10.94
CA TRP A 342 -9.87 15.49 -12.03
C TRP A 342 -10.90 15.35 -13.12
N ARG A 343 -11.18 16.42 -13.86
CA ARG A 343 -12.11 16.32 -15.00
C ARG A 343 -11.47 15.42 -16.06
N THR A 344 -12.30 14.60 -16.71
CA THR A 344 -11.82 13.64 -17.71
C THR A 344 -11.16 14.32 -18.91
N GLU A 345 -11.65 15.50 -19.29
CA GLU A 345 -11.09 16.35 -20.35
C GLU A 345 -9.64 16.79 -20.09
N ASP A 346 -9.25 16.94 -18.82
CA ASP A 346 -7.91 17.40 -18.42
C ASP A 346 -6.86 16.28 -18.41
N LEU A 347 -7.30 15.02 -18.52
CA LEU A 347 -6.48 13.83 -18.33
C LEU A 347 -6.63 12.84 -19.49
N LYS A 348 -5.72 12.92 -20.45
CA LYS A 348 -5.49 11.83 -21.40
C LYS A 348 -4.68 10.73 -20.73
N ILE A 349 -5.32 9.60 -20.43
CA ILE A 349 -4.68 8.44 -19.83
C ILE A 349 -4.70 7.24 -20.78
N SER A 350 -3.61 6.48 -20.77
CA SER A 350 -3.56 5.15 -21.37
C SER A 350 -3.34 4.13 -20.26
N LYS A 351 -4.17 3.09 -20.23
CA LYS A 351 -4.06 2.03 -19.23
C LYS A 351 -2.71 1.33 -19.33
N ARG A 352 -2.07 1.12 -18.19
CA ARG A 352 -0.80 0.38 -18.07
C ARG A 352 -0.95 -0.70 -17.02
N ARG A 353 -0.60 -1.94 -17.36
CA ARG A 353 -0.63 -3.04 -16.40
C ARG A 353 0.51 -2.89 -15.39
N ARG A 354 0.19 -2.89 -14.09
CA ARG A 354 1.21 -2.94 -13.04
C ARG A 354 1.89 -4.30 -13.02
N ALA A 355 3.21 -4.31 -12.96
CA ALA A 355 4.00 -5.54 -12.88
C ALA A 355 3.63 -6.44 -11.70
N VAL A 356 3.16 -5.84 -10.59
CA VAL A 356 2.73 -6.56 -9.39
C VAL A 356 1.57 -7.54 -9.64
N SER A 357 0.78 -7.38 -10.71
CA SER A 357 -0.28 -8.35 -11.07
C SER A 357 0.27 -9.73 -11.43
N ARG A 358 1.58 -9.87 -11.67
CA ARG A 358 2.20 -11.18 -11.90
C ARG A 358 2.22 -12.07 -10.67
N PHE A 359 1.85 -11.53 -9.51
CA PHE A 359 1.75 -12.23 -8.25
C PHE A 359 0.30 -12.55 -7.85
N ASP A 360 -0.68 -12.31 -8.73
CA ASP A 360 -2.10 -12.51 -8.43
C ASP A 360 -2.40 -13.97 -8.03
N ASP A 361 -1.74 -14.95 -8.65
CA ASP A 361 -1.92 -16.38 -8.37
C ASP A 361 -1.41 -16.82 -6.98
N LEU A 362 -0.69 -15.95 -6.26
CA LEU A 362 -0.23 -16.23 -4.90
C LEU A 362 -1.29 -15.94 -3.82
N PHE A 363 -2.39 -15.31 -4.22
CA PHE A 363 -3.42 -14.83 -3.31
C PHE A 363 -4.80 -15.36 -3.76
N PRO A 364 -5.70 -15.69 -2.81
CA PRO A 364 -7.06 -16.05 -3.13
C PRO A 364 -7.81 -14.85 -3.73
N THR A 365 -8.96 -15.09 -4.35
CA THR A 365 -9.91 -14.02 -4.71
C THR A 365 -10.41 -13.28 -3.46
N ILE A 366 -10.92 -12.06 -3.62
CA ILE A 366 -11.54 -11.33 -2.49
C ILE A 366 -12.73 -12.11 -1.92
N GLY A 367 -13.49 -12.80 -2.76
CA GLY A 367 -14.62 -13.65 -2.36
C GLY A 367 -14.16 -14.76 -1.41
N GLU A 368 -13.14 -15.52 -1.81
CA GLU A 368 -12.51 -16.58 -1.00
C GLU A 368 -11.85 -16.02 0.26
N LEU A 369 -11.15 -14.89 0.15
CA LEU A 369 -10.52 -14.19 1.27
C LEU A 369 -11.53 -13.87 2.39
N LEU A 370 -12.76 -13.52 2.00
CA LEU A 370 -13.84 -13.09 2.89
C LEU A 370 -14.85 -14.18 3.21
N ALA A 371 -14.72 -15.35 2.61
CA ALA A 371 -15.49 -16.54 2.94
C ALA A 371 -15.22 -16.92 4.40
N ARG A 372 -16.25 -17.40 5.09
CA ARG A 372 -16.11 -17.95 6.43
C ARG A 372 -16.00 -19.46 6.28
N GLY A 373 -14.82 -20.01 6.54
CA GLY A 373 -14.67 -21.45 6.79
C GLY A 373 -15.45 -21.82 8.03
N GLY A 374 -16.17 -22.95 7.95
CA GLY A 374 -16.97 -23.51 9.05
C GLY A 374 -16.13 -23.92 10.24
#